data_AF-A0A0L7LE11-F1
#
_entry.id   AF-A0A0L7LE11-F1
#
_cell.length_a   1.000
_cell.length_b   1.000
_cell.length_c   1.000
_cell.angle_alpha   90.00
_cell.angle_beta   90.00
_cell.angle_gamma   90.00
#
_symmetry.space_group_name_H-M   'P 1'
#
loop_
_entity.id
_entity.type
_entity.pdbx_description
1 polymer ?
#
loop_
_entity_poly.entity_id
_entity_poly.type
_entity_poly.pdbx_seq_one_letter_code
_entity_poly.pdbx_strand_id
1 'polypeptide(L)'
;MHANFQEVPHGTEDDLPDCRPRQVCSKVDLYDSTQPWIERKCRCLGHRPCSSELTNDDNHTLADKTTLYKTCEPVKRLPKCRYFKDAAWIIYSFPDSNATQQIVNCHCPKLSITYLLKKLPYTTPSGVQGNQYQFACSPQSRLRCSRKEPCKLFSARRRHEQIDEVNANTICQCPRDYTCPRHHTEPGVLAGVTYASEDIRTYHGYCMTGPPPDVYRFVGDKD
;
A
#
# COMPACT_ATOMS: atom_id res chain seq x y z
N MET A 1 -11.68 -2.71 21.73
CA MET A 1 -10.40 -1.96 21.68
C MET A 1 -10.49 -1.05 20.47
N HIS A 2 -10.66 0.25 20.66
CA HIS A 2 -10.55 1.21 19.56
C HIS A 2 -9.07 1.27 19.17
N ALA A 3 -8.73 0.80 17.98
CA ALA A 3 -7.38 0.97 17.45
C ALA A 3 -7.16 2.47 17.18
N ASN A 4 -6.11 3.07 17.73
CA ASN A 4 -5.72 4.43 17.40
C ASN A 4 -5.14 4.43 15.97
N PHE A 5 -5.85 5.07 15.04
CA PHE A 5 -5.37 5.35 13.68
C PHE A 5 -5.53 6.85 13.40
N GLN A 6 -4.71 7.38 12.52
CA GLN A 6 -4.83 8.77 12.07
C GLN A 6 -5.67 8.81 10.79
N GLU A 7 -6.72 9.62 10.76
CA GLU A 7 -7.43 9.89 9.50
C GLU A 7 -6.69 10.98 8.73
N VAL A 8 -6.41 10.74 7.45
CA VAL A 8 -5.87 11.77 6.57
C VAL A 8 -7.01 12.76 6.29
N PRO A 9 -6.88 14.05 6.67
CA PRO A 9 -7.95 15.02 6.47
C PRO A 9 -8.23 15.18 4.98
N HIS A 10 -9.47 14.93 4.55
CA HIS A 10 -9.91 15.14 3.18
C HIS A 10 -11.30 15.77 3.20
N GLY A 11 -11.39 17.05 3.55
CA GLY A 11 -12.68 17.71 3.77
C GLY A 11 -13.51 17.03 4.87
N THR A 12 -14.79 17.37 4.95
CA THR A 12 -15.77 16.67 5.78
C THR A 12 -16.22 15.38 5.09
N GLU A 13 -16.69 14.37 5.83
CA GLU A 13 -17.25 13.13 5.23
C GLU A 13 -18.37 13.42 4.22
N ASP A 14 -19.12 14.50 4.42
CA ASP A 14 -20.19 14.95 3.52
C ASP A 14 -19.66 15.43 2.16
N ASP A 15 -18.41 15.87 2.08
CA ASP A 15 -17.76 16.30 0.84
C ASP A 15 -17.34 15.13 -0.06
N LEU A 16 -17.35 13.90 0.48
CA LEU A 16 -16.99 12.71 -0.28
C LEU A 16 -18.14 12.29 -1.23
N PRO A 17 -17.82 11.92 -2.48
CA PRO A 17 -18.82 11.43 -3.43
C PRO A 17 -19.36 10.07 -3.01
N ASP A 18 -20.50 9.67 -3.56
CA ASP A 18 -21.00 8.30 -3.37
C ASP A 18 -20.15 7.29 -4.16
N CYS A 19 -19.88 6.13 -3.56
CA CYS A 19 -19.09 5.08 -4.18
C CYS A 19 -19.81 4.44 -5.38
N ARG A 20 -19.06 4.17 -6.45
CA ARG A 20 -19.49 3.29 -7.54
C ARG A 20 -19.44 1.82 -7.11
N PRO A 21 -20.14 0.91 -7.82
CA PRO A 21 -20.02 -0.52 -7.59
C PRO A 21 -18.57 -1.00 -7.66
N ARG A 22 -18.16 -1.83 -6.69
CA ARG A 22 -16.78 -2.33 -6.53
C ARG A 22 -15.69 -1.25 -6.40
N GLN A 23 -16.06 -0.01 -6.07
CA GLN A 23 -15.08 1.03 -5.78
C GLN A 23 -14.45 0.80 -4.40
N VAL A 24 -13.16 1.11 -4.30
CA VAL A 24 -12.46 1.23 -3.01
C VAL A 24 -12.98 2.47 -2.29
N CYS A 25 -13.58 2.27 -1.11
CA CYS A 25 -14.14 3.33 -0.30
C CYS A 25 -13.14 3.95 0.68
N SER A 26 -12.15 3.17 1.12
CA SER A 26 -11.02 3.69 1.91
C SER A 26 -9.74 2.90 1.64
N LYS A 27 -8.61 3.57 1.81
CA LYS A 27 -7.28 2.99 1.84
C LYS A 27 -6.77 3.06 3.28
N VAL A 28 -6.34 1.92 3.82
CA VAL A 28 -5.65 1.85 5.11
C VAL A 28 -4.18 1.53 4.84
N ASP A 29 -3.29 2.37 5.33
CA ASP A 29 -1.85 2.14 5.22
C ASP A 29 -1.29 1.65 6.57
N LEU A 30 -0.60 0.51 6.52
CA LEU A 30 0.00 -0.16 7.66
C LEU A 30 1.53 -0.20 7.54
N TYR A 31 2.13 0.68 6.73
CA TYR A 31 3.57 0.74 6.55
C TYR A 31 4.30 0.97 7.88
N ASP A 32 3.81 1.93 8.67
CA ASP A 32 4.19 2.09 10.07
C ASP A 32 3.06 1.54 10.95
N SER A 33 3.30 0.38 11.58
CA SER A 33 2.33 -0.27 12.45
C SER A 33 2.03 0.52 13.73
N THR A 34 2.90 1.47 14.10
CA THR A 34 2.71 2.31 15.29
C THR A 34 1.81 3.51 15.01
N GLN A 35 1.72 3.93 13.74
CA GLN A 35 0.90 5.04 13.29
C GLN A 35 0.17 4.68 11.98
N PRO A 36 -0.75 3.71 12.02
CA PRO A 36 -1.56 3.38 10.86
C PRO A 36 -2.48 4.56 10.51
N TRP A 37 -2.76 4.75 9.23
CA TRP A 37 -3.66 5.81 8.79
C TRP A 37 -4.67 5.35 7.75
N ILE A 38 -5.79 6.08 7.70
CA ILE A 38 -6.91 5.81 6.80
C ILE A 38 -7.16 7.03 5.92
N GLU A 39 -7.26 6.81 4.61
CA GLU A 39 -7.72 7.80 3.64
C GLU A 39 -9.06 7.35 3.06
N ARG A 40 -10.08 8.17 3.31
CA ARG A 40 -11.44 7.96 2.80
C ARG A 40 -11.54 8.49 1.37
N LYS A 41 -12.27 7.77 0.50
CA LYS A 41 -12.38 8.08 -0.93
C LYS A 41 -13.82 8.35 -1.37
N CYS A 42 -14.80 7.70 -0.75
CA CYS A 42 -16.22 7.84 -1.10
C CYS A 42 -17.12 7.28 0.01
N ARG A 43 -18.40 7.69 0.01
CA ARG A 43 -19.45 7.18 0.92
C ARG A 43 -20.17 5.98 0.32
N CYS A 44 -20.31 4.90 1.09
CA CYS A 44 -21.06 3.73 0.62
C CYS A 44 -22.57 4.01 0.57
N LEU A 45 -23.23 3.49 -0.46
CA LEU A 45 -24.68 3.65 -0.63
C LEU A 45 -25.47 3.00 0.52
N GLY A 46 -26.61 3.61 0.86
CA GLY A 46 -27.51 3.10 1.90
C GLY A 46 -27.03 3.36 3.34
N HIS A 47 -26.23 4.41 3.56
CA HIS A 47 -25.71 4.84 4.86
C HIS A 47 -24.93 3.78 5.64
N ARG A 48 -24.41 2.75 4.97
CA ARG A 48 -23.46 1.83 5.60
C ARG A 48 -22.10 2.52 5.67
N PRO A 49 -21.43 2.58 6.83
CA PRO A 49 -20.08 3.13 6.89
C PRO A 49 -19.13 2.21 6.11
N CYS A 50 -18.16 2.81 5.41
CA CYS A 50 -17.03 2.06 4.87
C CYS A 50 -16.23 1.45 6.04
N SER A 51 -15.75 0.21 5.89
CA SER A 51 -14.97 -0.45 6.93
C SER A 51 -13.72 0.37 7.30
N SER A 52 -13.45 0.49 8.58
CA SER A 52 -12.25 1.11 9.16
C SER A 52 -11.35 0.12 9.91
N GLU A 53 -11.63 -1.18 9.81
CA GLU A 53 -10.84 -2.22 10.48
C GLU A 53 -9.39 -2.21 9.98
N LEU A 54 -8.42 -2.36 10.86
CA LEU A 54 -6.98 -2.43 10.50
C LEU A 54 -6.54 -3.83 10.08
N THR A 55 -7.47 -4.78 10.03
CA THR A 55 -7.28 -6.18 9.66
C THR A 55 -8.00 -6.50 8.34
N ASN A 56 -7.78 -7.71 7.83
CA ASN A 56 -8.33 -8.18 6.55
C ASN A 56 -9.43 -9.27 6.71
N ASP A 57 -9.95 -9.46 7.92
CA ASP A 57 -10.93 -10.49 8.31
C ASP A 57 -12.40 -10.03 8.18
N ASP A 58 -12.63 -8.76 7.84
CA ASP A 58 -13.96 -8.13 7.73
C ASP A 58 -14.77 -8.47 6.46
N ASN A 59 -14.25 -9.33 5.57
CA ASN A 59 -14.85 -9.69 4.28
C ASN A 59 -15.06 -8.52 3.29
N HIS A 60 -14.49 -7.35 3.59
CA HIS A 60 -14.57 -6.13 2.78
C HIS A 60 -13.17 -5.60 2.42
N THR A 61 -12.14 -6.42 2.60
CA THR A 61 -10.74 -6.01 2.47
C THR A 61 -9.98 -6.78 1.40
N LEU A 62 -9.21 -6.04 0.61
CA LEU A 62 -8.16 -6.53 -0.28
C LEU A 62 -6.81 -6.06 0.24
N ALA A 63 -5.89 -6.97 0.52
CA ALA A 63 -4.54 -6.62 0.94
C ALA A 63 -3.56 -6.69 -0.23
N ASP A 64 -2.72 -5.66 -0.36
CA ASP A 64 -1.54 -5.68 -1.23
C ASP A 64 -0.38 -4.98 -0.51
N LYS A 65 0.74 -5.68 -0.35
CA LYS A 65 1.88 -5.23 0.46
C LYS A 65 1.46 -4.78 1.87
N THR A 66 1.69 -3.52 2.22
CA THR A 66 1.37 -2.89 3.51
C THR A 66 0.05 -2.12 3.48
N THR A 67 -0.70 -2.20 2.38
CA THR A 67 -1.95 -1.45 2.19
C THR A 67 -3.14 -2.39 2.21
N LEU A 68 -4.20 -1.96 2.90
CA LEU A 68 -5.53 -2.56 2.80
C LEU A 68 -6.46 -1.65 2.01
N TYR A 69 -7.11 -2.20 1.00
CA TYR A 69 -8.15 -1.53 0.23
C TYR A 69 -9.51 -2.04 0.67
N LYS A 70 -10.35 -1.13 1.16
CA LYS A 70 -11.68 -1.44 1.67
C LYS A 70 -12.75 -1.19 0.61
N THR A 71 -13.73 -2.07 0.51
CA THR A 71 -14.86 -1.94 -0.44
C THR A 71 -16.19 -1.94 0.29
N CYS A 72 -17.20 -1.28 -0.29
CA CYS A 72 -18.56 -1.30 0.27
C CYS A 72 -19.25 -2.67 0.16
N GLU A 73 -18.87 -3.44 -0.86
CA GLU A 73 -19.43 -4.75 -1.15
C GLU A 73 -18.49 -5.86 -0.66
N PRO A 74 -19.03 -7.03 -0.28
CA PRO A 74 -18.21 -8.17 0.12
C PRO A 74 -17.25 -8.63 -0.98
N VAL A 75 -15.96 -8.71 -0.64
CA VAL A 75 -14.92 -9.04 -1.63
C VAL A 75 -15.01 -10.50 -2.09
N LYS A 76 -15.52 -11.43 -1.26
CA LYS A 76 -15.72 -12.85 -1.62
C LYS A 76 -16.53 -13.09 -2.91
N ARG A 77 -17.32 -12.12 -3.37
CA ARG A 77 -18.07 -12.20 -4.64
C ARG A 77 -17.21 -11.96 -5.87
N LEU A 78 -16.02 -11.38 -5.71
CA LEU A 78 -15.11 -11.10 -6.81
C LEU A 78 -14.43 -12.41 -7.31
N PRO A 79 -14.31 -12.60 -8.63
CA PRO A 79 -13.60 -13.75 -9.19
C PRO A 79 -12.10 -13.69 -8.86
N LYS A 80 -11.37 -14.79 -9.05
CA LYS A 80 -9.90 -14.80 -8.97
C LYS A 80 -9.29 -14.32 -10.29
N CYS A 81 -8.31 -13.42 -10.20
CA CYS A 81 -7.56 -12.94 -11.36
C CYS A 81 -6.59 -14.01 -11.87
N ARG A 82 -6.43 -14.11 -13.19
CA ARG A 82 -5.30 -14.82 -13.80
C ARG A 82 -4.08 -13.92 -13.83
N TYR A 83 -2.94 -14.49 -13.46
CA TYR A 83 -1.65 -13.78 -13.50
C TYR A 83 -1.38 -13.16 -14.87
N PHE A 84 -0.82 -11.95 -14.85
CA PHE A 84 -0.36 -11.19 -16.01
C PHE A 84 -1.40 -10.80 -17.08
N LYS A 85 -2.64 -11.32 -16.98
CA LYS A 85 -3.68 -11.15 -18.00
C LYS A 85 -4.82 -10.27 -17.52
N ASP A 86 -5.37 -10.59 -16.35
CA ASP A 86 -6.55 -9.91 -15.84
C ASP A 86 -6.14 -8.67 -15.03
N ALA A 87 -6.84 -7.55 -15.26
CA ALA A 87 -6.66 -6.34 -14.47
C ALA A 87 -7.41 -6.50 -13.14
N ALA A 88 -6.67 -6.67 -12.04
CA ALA A 88 -7.19 -6.77 -10.68
C ALA A 88 -8.00 -5.54 -10.29
N TRP A 89 -7.48 -4.36 -10.60
CA TRP A 89 -8.19 -3.10 -10.44
C TRP A 89 -7.72 -2.07 -11.46
N ILE A 90 -8.51 -1.01 -11.57
CA ILE A 90 -8.26 0.14 -12.45
C ILE A 90 -8.35 1.40 -11.60
N ILE A 91 -7.34 2.27 -11.72
CA ILE A 91 -7.35 3.60 -11.13
C ILE A 91 -7.64 4.62 -12.23
N TYR A 92 -8.72 5.38 -12.08
CA TYR A 92 -9.04 6.54 -12.90
C TYR A 92 -8.54 7.79 -12.20
N SER A 93 -7.75 8.60 -12.90
CA SER A 93 -7.36 9.94 -12.44
C SER A 93 -8.27 10.98 -13.07
N PHE A 94 -8.95 11.77 -12.24
CA PHE A 94 -9.84 12.84 -12.68
C PHE A 94 -9.11 14.19 -12.56
N PRO A 95 -8.62 14.76 -13.67
CA PRO A 95 -7.83 15.99 -13.64
C PRO A 95 -8.64 17.23 -13.24
N ASP A 96 -9.97 17.18 -13.37
CA ASP A 96 -10.89 18.25 -13.00
C ASP A 96 -11.11 18.37 -11.49
N SER A 97 -10.99 17.26 -10.75
CA SER A 97 -11.31 17.19 -9.32
C SER A 97 -10.11 16.80 -8.44
N ASN A 98 -8.93 16.59 -9.03
CA ASN A 98 -7.75 15.98 -8.37
C ASN A 98 -8.08 14.68 -7.60
N ALA A 99 -9.20 14.05 -7.94
CA ALA A 99 -9.69 12.85 -7.30
C ALA A 99 -9.22 11.61 -8.06
N THR A 100 -9.09 10.51 -7.34
CA THR A 100 -8.79 9.20 -7.91
C THR A 100 -9.88 8.22 -7.53
N GLN A 101 -10.28 7.39 -8.49
CA GLN A 101 -11.24 6.32 -8.28
C GLN A 101 -10.60 4.99 -8.61
N GLN A 102 -10.62 4.06 -7.66
CA GLN A 102 -10.09 2.72 -7.84
C GLN A 102 -11.26 1.72 -7.88
N ILE A 103 -11.45 1.08 -9.02
CA ILE A 103 -12.48 0.05 -9.23
C ILE A 103 -11.82 -1.33 -9.23
N VAL A 104 -12.31 -2.22 -8.38
CA VAL A 104 -11.80 -3.60 -8.27
C VAL A 104 -12.60 -4.53 -9.17
N ASN A 105 -11.90 -5.35 -9.95
CA ASN A 105 -12.51 -6.33 -10.83
C ASN A 105 -12.41 -7.77 -10.29
N CYS A 106 -11.28 -8.12 -9.68
CA CYS A 106 -11.00 -9.48 -9.24
C CYS A 106 -9.99 -9.51 -8.07
N HIS A 107 -9.95 -10.65 -7.39
CA HIS A 107 -8.99 -10.96 -6.35
C HIS A 107 -7.71 -11.53 -6.92
N CYS A 108 -6.57 -10.94 -6.57
CA CYS A 108 -5.30 -11.61 -6.80
C CYS A 108 -5.22 -12.93 -6.01
N PRO A 109 -4.55 -13.96 -6.56
CA PRO A 109 -4.21 -15.17 -5.81
C PRO A 109 -3.38 -14.87 -4.55
N LYS A 110 -3.32 -15.81 -3.61
CA LYS A 110 -2.49 -15.65 -2.39
C LYS A 110 -1.01 -15.51 -2.77
N LEU A 111 -0.26 -14.70 -2.01
CA LEU A 111 1.16 -14.42 -2.25
C LEU A 111 1.44 -13.80 -3.63
N SER A 112 0.52 -12.97 -4.09
CA SER A 112 0.71 -12.15 -5.29
C SER A 112 1.09 -10.72 -4.90
N ILE A 113 1.69 -10.01 -5.84
CA ILE A 113 1.91 -8.57 -5.79
C ILE A 113 1.20 -7.94 -6.99
N THR A 114 0.64 -6.74 -6.82
CA THR A 114 0.12 -5.99 -7.97
C THR A 114 1.19 -5.17 -8.68
N TYR A 115 1.05 -5.01 -9.98
CA TYR A 115 1.93 -4.18 -10.81
C TYR A 115 1.13 -3.44 -11.88
N LEU A 116 1.63 -2.28 -12.31
CA LEU A 116 1.04 -1.52 -13.40
C LEU A 116 1.15 -2.30 -14.71
N LEU A 117 0.02 -2.72 -15.26
CA LEU A 117 -0.07 -3.45 -16.53
C LEU A 117 -0.06 -2.48 -17.71
N LYS A 118 -0.96 -1.47 -17.69
CA LYS A 118 -1.16 -0.53 -18.80
C LYS A 118 -1.61 0.84 -18.28
N LYS A 119 -1.16 1.90 -18.95
CA LYS A 119 -1.72 3.24 -18.87
C LYS A 119 -2.48 3.51 -20.17
N LEU A 120 -3.75 3.88 -20.09
CA LEU A 120 -4.56 4.22 -21.25
C LEU A 120 -5.18 5.60 -21.05
N PRO A 121 -5.35 6.41 -22.12
CA PRO A 121 -6.17 7.59 -22.04
C PRO A 121 -7.63 7.20 -21.76
N TYR A 122 -8.35 8.09 -21.10
CA TYR A 122 -9.79 7.96 -20.86
C TYR A 122 -10.43 9.33 -20.89
N THR A 123 -11.61 9.46 -21.49
CA THR A 123 -12.36 10.72 -21.48
C THR A 123 -13.33 10.68 -20.32
N THR A 124 -13.22 11.64 -19.40
CA THR A 124 -14.15 11.78 -18.27
C THR A 124 -15.56 12.04 -18.76
N PRO A 125 -16.60 11.82 -17.93
CA PRO A 125 -17.97 12.21 -18.28
C PRO A 125 -18.10 13.70 -18.61
N SER A 126 -17.23 14.55 -18.05
CA SER A 126 -17.11 15.98 -18.32
C SER A 126 -16.42 16.32 -19.66
N GLY A 127 -15.96 15.33 -20.42
CA GLY A 127 -15.29 15.52 -21.72
C GLY A 127 -13.79 15.82 -21.64
N VAL A 128 -13.21 15.84 -20.43
CA VAL A 128 -11.79 16.12 -20.20
C VAL A 128 -10.97 14.84 -20.36
N GLN A 129 -9.77 14.96 -20.93
CA GLN A 129 -8.87 13.82 -21.09
C GLN A 129 -8.17 13.49 -19.77
N GLY A 130 -8.51 12.35 -19.19
CA GLY A 130 -7.86 11.73 -18.04
C GLY A 130 -7.04 10.50 -18.41
N ASN A 131 -6.55 9.80 -17.39
CA ASN A 131 -5.81 8.54 -17.54
C ASN A 131 -6.48 7.45 -16.70
N GLN A 132 -6.48 6.23 -17.24
CA GLN A 132 -6.75 5.02 -16.49
C GLN A 132 -5.48 4.17 -16.38
N TYR A 133 -5.24 3.63 -15.19
CA TYR A 133 -4.10 2.79 -14.86
C TYR A 133 -4.61 1.42 -14.46
N GLN A 134 -4.31 0.41 -15.27
CA GLN A 134 -4.73 -0.97 -15.03
C GLN A 134 -3.63 -1.71 -14.29
N PHE A 135 -3.97 -2.40 -13.20
CA PHE A 135 -3.03 -3.18 -12.41
C PHE A 135 -3.36 -4.66 -12.51
N ALA A 136 -2.34 -5.49 -12.73
CA ALA A 136 -2.48 -6.95 -12.78
C ALA A 136 -1.76 -7.61 -11.62
N CYS A 137 -2.01 -8.90 -11.42
CA CYS A 137 -1.35 -9.72 -10.40
C CYS A 137 -0.11 -10.41 -10.98
N SER A 138 0.96 -10.44 -10.21
CA SER A 138 2.16 -11.23 -10.44
C SER A 138 2.44 -12.13 -9.24
N PRO A 139 2.87 -13.39 -9.41
CA PRO A 139 3.32 -14.22 -8.30
C PRO A 139 4.56 -13.60 -7.67
N GLN A 140 4.68 -13.68 -6.34
CA GLN A 140 5.87 -13.20 -5.65
C GLN A 140 7.05 -14.15 -5.89
N SER A 141 8.00 -13.74 -6.73
CA SER A 141 9.25 -14.47 -6.96
C SER A 141 10.24 -14.27 -5.82
N ARG A 142 10.89 -15.36 -5.39
CA ARG A 142 11.95 -15.33 -4.37
C ARG A 142 13.32 -15.30 -5.03
N LEU A 143 13.79 -14.10 -5.35
CA LEU A 143 15.15 -13.89 -5.85
C LEU A 143 16.12 -13.77 -4.68
N ARG A 144 17.31 -14.35 -4.77
CA ARG A 144 18.37 -14.17 -3.76
C ARG A 144 19.17 -12.92 -4.09
N CYS A 145 19.59 -12.19 -3.06
CA CYS A 145 20.34 -10.97 -3.27
C CYS A 145 21.77 -11.24 -3.81
N SER A 146 22.16 -10.52 -4.85
CA SER A 146 23.55 -10.34 -5.26
C SER A 146 24.35 -9.56 -4.21
N ARG A 147 25.67 -9.67 -4.25
CA ARG A 147 26.55 -8.99 -3.29
C ARG A 147 26.37 -7.47 -3.40
N LYS A 148 26.04 -6.83 -2.26
CA LYS A 148 25.87 -5.37 -2.10
C LYS A 148 24.75 -4.75 -2.94
N GLU A 149 23.86 -5.54 -3.53
CA GLU A 149 22.67 -4.98 -4.17
C GLU A 149 21.62 -4.59 -3.11
N PRO A 150 20.76 -3.59 -3.40
CA PRO A 150 19.68 -3.23 -2.50
C PRO A 150 18.64 -4.35 -2.44
N CYS A 151 18.24 -4.74 -1.23
CA CYS A 151 17.23 -5.77 -1.00
C CYS A 151 15.80 -5.23 -1.02
N LYS A 152 15.63 -3.92 -0.79
CA LYS A 152 14.33 -3.24 -0.81
C LYS A 152 14.49 -1.78 -1.24
N LEU A 153 13.53 -1.29 -2.01
CA LEU A 153 13.43 0.11 -2.40
C LEU A 153 12.21 0.73 -1.73
N PHE A 154 12.35 1.95 -1.25
CA PHE A 154 11.27 2.74 -0.67
C PHE A 154 11.07 4.01 -1.48
N SER A 155 9.82 4.39 -1.69
CA SER A 155 9.43 5.70 -2.20
C SER A 155 8.49 6.33 -1.19
N ALA A 156 8.97 7.33 -0.47
CA ALA A 156 8.19 8.06 0.52
C ALA A 156 7.68 9.36 -0.11
N ARG A 157 6.36 9.54 -0.11
CA ARG A 157 5.69 10.76 -0.53
C ARG A 157 5.09 11.42 0.69
N ARG A 158 5.44 12.69 0.94
CA ARG A 158 4.84 13.44 2.04
C ARG A 158 3.38 13.76 1.70
N ARG A 159 2.43 13.26 2.51
CA ARG A 159 0.99 13.53 2.33
C ARG A 159 0.51 14.63 3.26
N HIS A 160 0.97 14.58 4.51
CA HIS A 160 0.65 15.57 5.53
C HIS A 160 1.87 15.82 6.42
N GLU A 161 1.82 16.80 7.33
CA GLU A 161 2.97 17.20 8.14
C GLU A 161 3.61 16.03 8.90
N GLN A 162 2.81 15.04 9.31
CA GLN A 162 3.21 13.86 10.09
C GLN A 162 2.94 12.52 9.39
N ILE A 163 2.47 12.51 8.13
CA ILE A 163 2.10 11.29 7.41
C ILE A 163 2.85 11.19 6.09
N ASP A 164 3.69 10.18 6.00
CA ASP A 164 4.35 9.76 4.76
C ASP A 164 3.63 8.54 4.16
N GLU A 165 3.22 8.65 2.90
CA GLU A 165 2.79 7.51 2.11
C GLU A 165 4.02 6.83 1.53
N VAL A 166 4.31 5.61 2.00
CA VAL A 166 5.53 4.90 1.61
C VAL A 166 5.20 3.65 0.82
N ASN A 167 5.70 3.57 -0.41
CA ASN A 167 5.67 2.35 -1.21
C ASN A 167 6.98 1.57 -1.02
N ALA A 168 6.88 0.39 -0.43
CA ALA A 168 8.02 -0.49 -0.17
C ALA A 168 8.04 -1.68 -1.14
N ASN A 169 9.09 -1.78 -1.96
CA ASN A 169 9.27 -2.82 -2.96
C ASN A 169 10.43 -3.73 -2.58
N THR A 170 10.14 -4.98 -2.22
CA THR A 170 11.18 -5.98 -1.98
C THR A 170 11.75 -6.46 -3.31
N ILE A 171 13.07 -6.40 -3.45
CA ILE A 171 13.79 -6.76 -4.69
C ILE A 171 14.29 -8.20 -4.60
N CYS A 172 14.86 -8.57 -3.46
CA CYS A 172 15.47 -9.87 -3.24
C CYS A 172 15.46 -10.25 -1.75
N GLN A 173 15.76 -11.52 -1.49
CA GLN A 173 15.90 -12.10 -0.16
C GLN A 173 17.37 -12.14 0.22
N CYS A 174 17.68 -11.53 1.38
CA CYS A 174 19.03 -11.52 1.91
C CYS A 174 19.55 -12.94 2.20
N PRO A 175 20.88 -13.14 2.14
CA PRO A 175 21.50 -14.41 2.54
C PRO A 175 21.28 -14.69 4.04
N ARG A 176 21.62 -15.91 4.48
CA ARG A 176 21.54 -16.29 5.91
C ARG A 176 22.29 -15.29 6.79
N ASP A 177 21.75 -15.03 7.97
CA ASP A 177 22.28 -14.09 8.98
C ASP A 177 22.22 -12.60 8.59
N TYR A 178 21.69 -12.30 7.39
CA TYR A 178 21.39 -10.94 6.96
C TYR A 178 19.88 -10.70 6.93
N THR A 179 19.48 -9.52 7.35
CA THR A 179 18.08 -9.07 7.34
C THR A 179 17.96 -7.83 6.46
N CYS A 180 16.88 -7.78 5.67
CA CYS A 180 16.55 -6.61 4.88
C CYS A 180 15.74 -5.61 5.73
N PRO A 181 16.08 -4.31 5.72
CA PRO A 181 15.34 -3.29 6.45
C PRO A 181 13.83 -3.31 6.14
N ARG A 182 13.00 -3.08 7.16
CA ARG A 182 11.54 -3.03 7.02
C ARG A 182 11.04 -1.60 6.83
N HIS A 183 11.67 -0.65 7.50
CA HIS A 183 11.36 0.78 7.43
C HIS A 183 12.48 1.59 6.74
N HIS A 184 12.13 2.75 6.17
CA HIS A 184 13.06 3.59 5.40
C HIS A 184 13.98 4.43 6.30
N THR A 185 13.74 4.44 7.60
CA THR A 185 14.60 5.10 8.62
C THR A 185 15.49 4.10 9.38
N GLU A 186 15.39 2.81 9.09
CA GLU A 186 16.20 1.78 9.73
C GLU A 186 17.68 1.84 9.31
N PRO A 187 18.60 1.32 10.15
CA PRO A 187 20.00 1.15 9.77
C PRO A 187 20.17 0.34 8.47
N GLY A 188 21.13 0.74 7.64
CA GLY A 188 21.38 0.10 6.34
C GLY A 188 20.48 0.60 5.20
N VAL A 189 19.68 1.64 5.44
CA VAL A 189 18.95 2.36 4.41
C VAL A 189 19.70 3.63 4.02
N LEU A 190 19.91 3.83 2.72
CA LEU A 190 20.55 5.02 2.15
C LEU A 190 19.52 5.85 1.39
N ALA A 191 19.56 7.17 1.58
CA ALA A 191 18.72 8.09 0.79
C ALA A 191 19.19 8.11 -0.67
N GLY A 192 18.22 8.05 -1.59
CA GLY A 192 18.41 8.16 -3.02
C GLY A 192 18.02 9.54 -3.55
N VAL A 193 17.30 9.54 -4.67
CA VAL A 193 16.88 10.74 -5.40
C VAL A 193 15.68 11.39 -4.72
N THR A 194 15.65 12.72 -4.73
CA THR A 194 14.48 13.50 -4.32
C THR A 194 13.84 14.12 -5.55
N TYR A 195 12.59 13.77 -5.81
CA TYR A 195 11.73 14.33 -6.85
C TYR A 195 10.93 15.48 -6.24
N ALA A 196 11.55 16.65 -6.18
CA ALA A 196 11.02 17.83 -5.46
C ALA A 196 9.65 18.29 -5.99
N SER A 197 9.36 18.12 -7.29
CA SER A 197 8.07 18.51 -7.87
C SER A 197 6.89 17.69 -7.37
N GLU A 198 7.13 16.51 -6.80
CA GLU A 198 6.09 15.57 -6.36
C GLU A 198 6.14 15.31 -4.83
N ASP A 199 7.05 15.97 -4.11
CA ASP A 199 7.38 15.72 -2.71
C ASP A 199 7.70 14.24 -2.42
N ILE A 200 8.41 13.59 -3.36
CA ILE A 200 8.80 12.18 -3.27
C ILE A 200 10.30 12.06 -3.02
N ARG A 201 10.70 11.22 -2.06
CA ARG A 201 12.08 10.82 -1.83
C ARG A 201 12.23 9.31 -1.90
N THR A 202 13.26 8.84 -2.59
CA THR A 202 13.58 7.41 -2.67
C THR A 202 14.63 7.01 -1.64
N TYR A 203 14.58 5.76 -1.20
CA TYR A 203 15.55 5.16 -0.29
C TYR A 203 15.86 3.72 -0.68
N HIS A 204 17.10 3.30 -0.47
CA HIS A 204 17.60 1.97 -0.82
C HIS A 204 18.03 1.24 0.46
N GLY A 205 17.32 0.16 0.79
CA GLY A 205 17.66 -0.72 1.91
C GLY A 205 18.62 -1.83 1.47
N TYR A 206 19.70 -2.03 2.22
CA TYR A 206 20.70 -3.05 1.96
C TYR A 206 20.65 -4.14 3.02
N CYS A 207 21.09 -5.36 2.64
CA CYS A 207 21.19 -6.46 3.59
C CYS A 207 22.20 -6.12 4.70
N MET A 208 21.72 -6.07 5.94
CA MET A 208 22.53 -5.84 7.13
C MET A 208 22.64 -7.14 7.91
N THR A 209 23.75 -7.36 8.59
CA THR A 209 23.84 -8.43 9.59
C THR A 209 22.76 -8.17 10.63
N GLY A 210 21.92 -9.17 10.91
CA GLY A 210 20.91 -9.03 11.97
C GLY A 210 21.59 -8.63 13.29
N PRO A 211 20.88 -7.92 14.20
CA PRO A 211 21.35 -7.87 15.58
C PRO A 211 21.57 -9.31 16.04
N PRO A 212 22.67 -9.62 16.77
CA PRO A 212 22.84 -10.95 17.34
C PRO A 212 21.58 -11.29 18.14
N PRO A 213 21.08 -12.54 18.08
CA PRO A 213 19.99 -12.95 18.95
C PRO A 213 20.39 -12.60 20.38
N ASP A 214 19.55 -11.83 21.09
CA ASP A 214 19.78 -11.40 22.46
C ASP A 214 20.35 -12.56 23.27
N VAL A 215 21.65 -12.49 23.56
CA VAL A 215 22.25 -13.30 24.59
C VAL A 215 21.65 -12.74 25.87
N TYR A 216 20.60 -13.38 26.37
CA TYR A 216 20.15 -13.23 27.75
C TYR A 216 21.37 -13.43 28.66
N ARG A 217 22.06 -12.33 28.98
CA ARG A 217 22.97 -12.26 30.11
C ARG A 217 22.09 -12.21 31.35
N PHE A 218 21.64 -13.38 31.80
CA PHE A 218 21.44 -13.60 33.21
C PHE A 218 22.81 -13.51 33.87
N VAL A 219 23.23 -12.29 34.22
CA VAL A 219 24.17 -12.12 35.31
C VAL A 219 23.30 -12.19 36.55
N GLY A 220 23.21 -13.38 37.12
CA GLY A 220 22.83 -13.51 38.51
C GLY A 220 23.88 -12.76 39.33
N ASP A 221 23.42 -11.86 40.18
CA ASP A 221 24.18 -11.48 41.35
C ASP A 221 23.49 -12.10 42.55
N LYS A 222 24.20 -13.06 43.15
CA LYS A 222 24.06 -13.39 44.56
C LYS A 222 24.77 -12.28 45.32
N ASP A 223 24.07 -11.66 46.26
CA ASP A 223 24.35 -11.78 47.70
C ASP A 223 23.23 -11.12 48.51
#